data_AF-A0A969KMW7-F1
#
_entry.id   AF-A0A969KMW7-F1
#
_cell.length_a   1.000
_cell.length_b   1.000
_cell.length_c   1.000
_cell.angle_alpha   90.00
_cell.angle_beta   90.00
_cell.angle_gamma   90.00
#
_symmetry.space_group_name_H-M   'P 1'
#
loop_
_entity.id
_entity.type
_entity.pdbx_description
1 polymer ?
#
loop_
_entity_poly.entity_id
_entity_poly.type
_entity_poly.pdbx_seq_one_letter_code
_entity_poly.pdbx_strand_id
1 'polypeptide(L)'
;MSRRAFLRTAMMAGGTVALSPVLAACSPPAPSAAPQTGAEPAASGPKIGGVYRLSGIGDIRSLDPPAAESSEDWWSAGMVLYNQLYFYDKDGNFYADLAADLPQISDDGRVYTIPIRQGVKFHNGRELVAEDVKFTLERQLWPEVYSWGKSYMENLEGFD
;
A
#
# COMPACT_ATOMS: atom_id res chain seq x y z
N MET A 1 12.06 -33.99 2.35
CA MET A 1 11.73 -34.27 3.77
C MET A 1 10.30 -33.81 4.03
N SER A 2 9.42 -34.75 4.38
CA SER A 2 7.96 -34.55 4.42
C SER A 2 7.50 -34.12 5.81
N ARG A 3 6.61 -33.12 5.84
CA ARG A 3 5.98 -32.49 7.03
C ARG A 3 5.30 -33.50 8.00
N ARG A 4 5.18 -34.76 7.61
CA ARG A 4 4.56 -35.84 8.38
C ARG A 4 5.47 -36.47 9.45
N ALA A 5 6.78 -36.19 9.43
CA ALA A 5 7.71 -36.75 10.42
C ALA A 5 7.77 -35.97 11.75
N PHE A 6 7.35 -34.71 11.78
CA PHE A 6 7.50 -33.86 12.97
C PHE A 6 6.38 -34.03 14.01
N LEU A 7 5.21 -34.57 13.62
CA LEU A 7 4.05 -34.72 14.51
C LEU A 7 4.00 -36.04 15.29
N ARG A 8 5.06 -36.86 15.27
CA ARG A 8 5.04 -38.22 15.85
C ARG A 8 5.96 -38.48 17.04
N THR A 9 6.67 -37.49 17.60
CA THR A 9 7.69 -37.80 18.65
C THR A 9 7.80 -36.79 19.78
N ALA A 10 6.70 -36.28 20.33
CA ALA A 10 6.79 -35.54 21.60
C ALA A 10 5.50 -35.63 22.45
N MET A 11 5.18 -36.81 22.96
CA MET A 11 4.32 -36.98 24.14
C MET A 11 4.67 -38.28 24.86
N MET A 12 5.66 -38.23 25.75
CA MET A 12 5.83 -39.18 26.86
C MET A 12 6.58 -38.49 28.01
N ALA A 13 5.86 -38.06 29.05
CA ALA A 13 6.34 -38.01 30.44
C ALA A 13 5.22 -37.60 31.42
N GLY A 14 4.94 -38.46 32.40
CA GLY A 14 4.26 -38.17 33.67
C GLY A 14 2.75 -38.43 33.68
N GLY A 15 2.13 -39.33 34.46
CA GLY A 15 2.58 -40.06 35.65
C GLY A 15 1.57 -39.90 36.80
N THR A 16 0.58 -40.81 36.86
CA THR A 16 -0.26 -41.27 38.01
C THR A 16 -1.16 -40.29 38.81
N VAL A 17 -2.42 -40.72 38.99
CA VAL A 17 -3.54 -40.15 39.76
C VAL A 17 -3.65 -40.81 41.15
N ALA A 18 -3.91 -40.03 42.22
CA ALA A 18 -4.57 -40.41 43.50
C ALA A 18 -4.49 -39.23 44.51
N LEU A 19 -5.38 -38.92 45.46
CA LEU A 19 -6.78 -39.24 45.78
C LEU A 19 -7.20 -38.29 46.96
N SER A 20 -8.34 -37.60 46.84
CA SER A 20 -9.26 -37.19 47.93
C SER A 20 -9.02 -35.96 48.86
N PRO A 21 -10.13 -35.41 49.44
CA PRO A 21 -10.41 -33.98 49.66
C PRO A 21 -10.29 -33.54 51.14
N VAL A 22 -10.51 -32.25 51.44
CA VAL A 22 -11.25 -31.72 52.63
C VAL A 22 -11.09 -30.20 52.77
N LEU A 23 -12.25 -29.52 52.81
CA LEU A 23 -12.65 -28.28 53.48
C LEU A 23 -11.73 -27.04 53.65
N ALA A 24 -12.42 -25.90 53.55
CA ALA A 24 -12.19 -24.60 54.19
C ALA A 24 -11.23 -23.62 53.49
N ALA A 25 -11.81 -22.57 52.89
CA ALA A 25 -11.95 -21.28 53.58
C ALA A 25 -12.49 -20.22 52.62
N CYS A 26 -13.71 -19.73 52.89
CA CYS A 26 -14.16 -18.46 52.34
C CYS A 26 -13.32 -17.34 52.97
N SER A 27 -12.60 -16.59 52.14
CA SER A 27 -12.23 -15.21 52.43
C SER A 27 -12.33 -14.42 51.13
N PRO A 28 -13.13 -13.33 51.07
CA PRO A 28 -13.10 -12.45 49.92
C PRO A 28 -11.69 -11.82 49.83
N PRO A 29 -11.04 -11.83 48.67
CA PRO A 29 -9.75 -11.17 48.52
C PRO A 29 -9.93 -9.67 48.76
N ALA A 30 -9.08 -9.09 49.61
CA ALA A 30 -8.96 -7.65 49.75
C ALA A 30 -8.69 -7.03 48.36
N PRO A 31 -9.23 -5.82 48.06
CA PRO A 31 -8.98 -5.18 46.78
C PRO A 31 -7.48 -5.00 46.59
N SER A 32 -6.91 -5.80 45.70
CA SER A 32 -5.55 -5.65 45.23
C SER A 32 -5.48 -4.29 44.54
N ALA A 33 -4.70 -3.37 45.10
CA ALA A 33 -4.39 -2.13 44.43
C ALA A 33 -3.80 -2.47 43.06
N ALA A 34 -4.53 -2.10 42.00
CA ALA A 34 -4.08 -2.31 40.63
C ALA A 34 -2.68 -1.70 40.48
N PRO A 35 -1.71 -2.42 39.87
CA PRO A 35 -0.45 -1.81 39.48
C PRO A 35 -0.80 -0.63 38.55
N GLN A 36 -0.39 0.57 38.93
CA GLN A 36 -0.38 1.69 38.01
C GLN A 36 0.62 1.32 36.90
N THR A 37 0.09 0.80 35.80
CA THR A 37 0.85 0.66 34.56
C THR A 37 1.32 2.05 34.19
N GLY A 38 2.64 2.22 34.26
CA GLY A 38 3.33 3.48 34.04
C GLY A 38 2.95 4.10 32.71
N ALA A 39 3.00 5.44 32.69
CA ALA A 39 2.80 6.23 31.50
C ALA A 39 3.54 5.62 30.30
N GLU A 40 2.78 5.33 29.26
CA GLU A 40 3.28 4.87 27.97
C GLU A 40 4.32 5.88 27.46
N PRO A 41 5.53 5.45 27.08
CA PRO A 41 6.53 6.37 26.56
C PRO A 41 5.95 7.09 25.36
N ALA A 42 5.94 8.43 25.40
CA ALA A 42 5.53 9.25 24.28
C ALA A 42 6.25 8.75 23.01
N ALA A 43 5.48 8.34 22.01
CA ALA A 43 6.01 7.80 20.77
C ALA A 43 7.02 8.80 20.19
N SER A 44 8.29 8.37 20.09
CA SER A 44 9.30 9.13 19.35
C SER A 44 8.78 9.35 17.93
N GLY A 45 8.83 10.58 17.43
CA GLY A 45 8.32 10.95 16.11
C GLY A 45 8.91 10.12 14.95
N PRO A 46 8.45 10.36 13.71
CA PRO A 46 8.85 9.58 12.54
C PRO A 46 10.38 9.52 12.39
N LYS A 47 10.93 8.32 12.21
CA LYS A 47 12.35 8.13 11.91
C LYS A 47 12.56 8.26 10.40
N ILE A 48 13.37 9.22 10.00
CA ILE A 48 13.77 9.39 8.59
C ILE A 48 14.88 8.39 8.25
N GLY A 49 14.73 7.69 7.13
CA GLY A 49 15.67 6.68 6.67
C GLY A 49 15.41 5.28 7.23
N GLY A 50 16.31 4.36 6.90
CA GLY A 50 16.20 2.93 7.23
C GLY A 50 15.75 2.08 6.05
N VAL A 51 15.43 0.81 6.32
CA VAL A 51 14.99 -0.16 5.31
C VAL A 51 13.53 -0.50 5.55
N TYR A 52 12.67 -0.05 4.64
CA TYR A 52 11.29 -0.53 4.57
C TYR A 52 11.27 -1.88 3.84
N ARG A 53 10.77 -2.93 4.50
CA ARG A 53 10.62 -4.27 3.91
C ARG A 53 9.14 -4.56 3.74
N LEU A 54 8.73 -4.74 2.49
CA LEU A 54 7.39 -5.16 2.12
C LEU A 54 7.43 -6.59 1.62
N SER A 55 6.46 -7.42 2.04
CA SER A 55 6.25 -8.73 1.45
C SER A 55 5.19 -8.60 0.35
N GLY A 56 5.53 -9.02 -0.86
CA GLY A 56 4.55 -9.24 -1.93
C GLY A 56 3.84 -10.58 -1.78
N ILE A 57 2.74 -10.77 -2.51
CA ILE A 57 2.05 -12.07 -2.63
C ILE A 57 2.49 -12.85 -3.88
N GLY A 58 3.30 -12.23 -4.75
CA GLY A 58 3.90 -12.81 -5.95
C GLY A 58 5.15 -12.05 -6.42
N ASP A 59 5.63 -12.42 -7.60
CA ASP A 59 6.77 -11.78 -8.26
C ASP A 59 6.35 -10.53 -9.03
N ILE A 60 7.23 -9.53 -9.08
CA ILE A 60 7.10 -8.37 -9.98
C ILE A 60 7.54 -8.81 -11.37
N ARG A 61 6.65 -8.73 -12.34
CA ARG A 61 6.86 -9.11 -13.74
C ARG A 61 7.22 -7.92 -14.62
N SER A 62 6.68 -6.75 -14.30
CA SER A 62 6.93 -5.51 -15.02
C SER A 62 7.01 -4.32 -14.08
N LEU A 63 7.96 -3.43 -14.35
CA LEU A 63 8.03 -2.10 -13.74
C LEU A 63 7.56 -1.00 -14.70
N ASP A 64 7.05 -1.41 -15.85
CA ASP A 64 6.53 -0.53 -16.88
C ASP A 64 5.01 -0.38 -16.69
N PRO A 65 4.49 0.80 -16.27
CA PRO A 65 3.09 0.94 -15.86
C PRO A 65 2.07 0.49 -16.92
N PRO A 66 2.22 0.82 -18.22
CA PRO A 66 1.30 0.34 -19.25
C PRO A 66 1.24 -1.18 -19.39
N ALA A 67 2.31 -1.91 -19.05
CA ALA A 67 2.42 -3.36 -19.19
C ALA A 67 2.23 -4.11 -17.85
N ALA A 68 1.76 -3.43 -16.80
CA ALA A 68 1.46 -4.05 -15.52
C ALA A 68 0.23 -4.96 -15.63
N GLU A 69 0.31 -6.18 -15.09
CA GLU A 69 -0.78 -7.16 -15.16
C GLU A 69 -1.17 -7.74 -13.80
N SER A 70 -0.30 -7.65 -12.79
CA SER A 70 -0.58 -8.12 -11.43
C SER A 70 -0.59 -6.99 -10.41
N SER A 71 -1.18 -7.24 -9.24
CA SER A 71 -1.19 -6.28 -8.13
C SER A 71 0.23 -5.86 -7.71
N GLU A 72 1.22 -6.76 -7.84
CA GLU A 72 2.62 -6.45 -7.56
C GLU A 72 3.23 -5.48 -8.58
N ASP A 73 2.92 -5.64 -9.87
CA ASP A 73 3.36 -4.72 -10.92
C ASP A 73 2.76 -3.33 -10.68
N TRP A 74 1.43 -3.27 -10.48
CA TRP A 74 0.71 -2.02 -10.24
C TRP A 74 1.20 -1.30 -8.99
N TRP A 75 1.42 -2.02 -7.90
CA TRP A 75 1.93 -1.44 -6.66
C TRP A 75 3.36 -0.92 -6.83
N SER A 76 4.24 -1.73 -7.41
CA SER A 76 5.66 -1.38 -7.55
C SER A 76 5.85 -0.21 -8.51
N ALA A 77 5.18 -0.23 -9.65
CA ALA A 77 5.23 0.89 -10.59
C ALA A 77 4.46 2.10 -10.03
N GLY A 78 3.17 1.95 -9.77
CA GLY A 78 2.26 3.07 -9.52
C GLY A 78 2.33 3.72 -8.14
N MET A 79 2.98 3.09 -7.16
CA MET A 79 3.06 3.62 -5.79
C MET A 79 4.48 3.74 -5.23
N VAL A 80 5.46 3.03 -5.82
CA VAL A 80 6.86 3.08 -5.34
C VAL A 80 7.78 3.83 -6.29
N LEU A 81 7.60 3.69 -7.60
CA LEU A 81 8.51 4.24 -8.60
C LEU A 81 7.98 5.49 -9.33
N TYR A 82 6.68 5.58 -9.54
CA TYR A 82 6.05 6.67 -10.29
C TYR A 82 5.00 7.41 -9.46
N ASN A 83 4.72 8.64 -9.85
CA ASN A 83 3.67 9.49 -9.30
C ASN A 83 2.51 9.64 -10.31
N GLN A 84 1.36 10.09 -9.81
CA GLN A 84 0.13 10.23 -10.56
C GLN A 84 -0.28 11.71 -10.63
N LEU A 85 -1.17 12.09 -11.56
CA LEU A 85 -1.68 13.47 -11.57
C LEU A 85 -2.49 13.77 -10.30
N TYR A 86 -3.29 12.81 -9.88
CA TYR A 86 -4.14 12.86 -8.70
C TYR A 86 -4.06 11.56 -7.93
N PHE A 87 -4.32 11.62 -6.63
CA PHE A 87 -4.36 10.43 -5.79
C PHE A 87 -5.37 10.57 -4.64
N TYR A 88 -5.52 9.48 -3.89
CA TYR A 88 -6.33 9.45 -2.68
C TYR A 88 -5.46 9.32 -1.45
N ASP A 89 -5.77 10.07 -0.40
CA ASP A 89 -5.10 9.92 0.89
C ASP A 89 -5.64 8.69 1.66
N LYS A 90 -5.08 8.44 2.84
CA LYS A 90 -5.48 7.33 3.71
C LYS A 90 -6.93 7.39 4.19
N ASP A 91 -7.55 8.57 4.15
CA ASP A 91 -8.93 8.81 4.56
C ASP A 91 -9.88 8.80 3.35
N GLY A 92 -9.34 8.56 2.14
CA GLY A 92 -10.09 8.51 0.90
C GLY A 92 -10.35 9.89 0.27
N ASN A 93 -9.68 10.94 0.72
CA ASN A 93 -9.82 12.26 0.11
C ASN A 93 -9.03 12.34 -1.19
N PHE A 94 -9.67 12.82 -2.24
CA PHE A 94 -9.04 13.08 -3.54
C PHE A 94 -8.18 14.35 -3.48
N TYR A 95 -6.95 14.29 -3.97
CA TYR A 95 -6.04 15.44 -3.99
C TYR A 95 -5.13 15.45 -5.23
N ALA A 96 -4.57 16.63 -5.52
CA ALA A 96 -3.61 16.86 -6.61
C ALA A 96 -2.18 16.47 -6.18
N ASP A 97 -1.57 15.52 -6.90
CA ASP A 97 -0.19 15.08 -6.68
C ASP A 97 0.74 15.79 -7.69
N LEU A 98 0.96 15.23 -8.88
CA LEU A 98 1.69 15.91 -9.96
C LEU A 98 0.90 17.05 -10.61
N ALA A 99 -0.43 17.06 -10.47
CA ALA A 99 -1.23 18.22 -10.80
C ALA A 99 -0.99 19.34 -9.77
N ALA A 100 -1.10 20.59 -10.20
CA ALA A 100 -1.00 21.77 -9.34
C ALA A 100 -2.32 22.04 -8.59
N ASP A 101 -3.45 21.67 -9.19
CA ASP A 101 -4.80 21.86 -8.67
C ASP A 101 -5.75 20.81 -9.28
N LEU A 102 -7.00 20.77 -8.81
CA LEU A 102 -8.09 20.05 -9.45
C LEU A 102 -8.32 20.52 -10.89
N PRO A 103 -8.84 19.65 -11.78
CA PRO A 103 -9.02 20.00 -13.17
C PRO A 103 -10.06 21.10 -13.34
N GLN A 104 -9.82 22.03 -14.26
CA GLN A 104 -10.86 22.91 -14.77
C GLN A 104 -11.69 22.14 -15.79
N ILE A 105 -13.00 22.10 -15.60
CA ILE A 105 -13.92 21.32 -16.41
C ILE A 105 -14.75 22.29 -17.26
N SER A 106 -14.84 22.04 -18.56
CA SER A 106 -15.72 22.81 -19.45
C SER A 106 -17.19 22.68 -19.09
N ASP A 107 -18.01 23.64 -19.52
CA ASP A 107 -19.45 23.67 -19.22
C ASP A 107 -20.20 22.41 -19.68
N ASP A 108 -19.74 21.77 -20.75
CA ASP A 108 -20.31 20.52 -21.29
C ASP A 108 -19.75 19.25 -20.65
N GLY A 109 -18.78 19.37 -19.74
CA GLY A 109 -18.17 18.26 -19.02
C GLY A 109 -17.25 17.38 -19.86
N ARG A 110 -16.80 17.84 -21.03
CA ARG A 110 -16.02 17.02 -21.98
C ARG A 110 -14.53 17.36 -22.01
N VAL A 111 -14.15 18.57 -21.61
CA VAL A 111 -12.77 19.04 -21.62
C VAL A 111 -12.29 19.26 -20.19
N TYR A 112 -11.19 18.59 -19.84
CA TYR A 112 -10.55 18.67 -18.54
C TYR A 112 -9.17 19.30 -18.73
N THR A 113 -8.98 20.53 -18.23
CA THR A 113 -7.67 21.19 -18.24
C THR A 113 -6.98 20.95 -16.90
N ILE A 114 -5.84 20.26 -16.93
CA ILE A 114 -5.10 19.85 -15.74
C ILE A 114 -3.80 20.67 -15.66
N PRO A 115 -3.65 21.59 -14.68
CA PRO A 115 -2.41 22.32 -14.52
C PRO A 115 -1.32 21.41 -13.93
N ILE A 116 -0.12 21.41 -14.51
CA ILE A 116 1.02 20.59 -14.03
C ILE A 116 1.83 21.35 -12.98
N ARG A 117 2.19 20.68 -11.89
CA ARG A 117 3.04 21.22 -10.83
C ARG A 117 4.43 21.55 -11.37
N GLN A 118 4.87 22.78 -11.13
CA GLN A 118 6.17 23.28 -11.58
C GLN A 118 7.31 22.84 -10.64
N GLY A 119 8.53 22.73 -11.18
CA GLY A 119 9.74 22.38 -10.42
C GLY A 119 9.85 20.90 -10.03
N VAL A 120 8.90 20.06 -10.46
CA VAL A 120 8.98 18.60 -10.27
C VAL A 120 10.04 18.04 -11.20
N LYS A 121 10.94 17.20 -10.68
CA LYS A 121 12.04 16.62 -11.46
C LYS A 121 11.99 15.10 -11.43
N PHE A 122 12.28 14.50 -12.57
CA PHE A 122 12.61 13.08 -12.65
C PHE A 122 13.94 12.80 -11.93
N HIS A 123 14.18 11.52 -11.64
CA HIS A 123 15.43 11.07 -10.98
C HIS A 123 16.71 11.41 -11.78
N ASN A 124 16.59 11.65 -13.08
CA ASN A 124 17.71 12.08 -13.94
C ASN A 124 17.93 13.61 -13.94
N GLY A 125 17.12 14.38 -13.19
CA GLY A 125 17.21 15.83 -13.06
C GLY A 125 16.42 16.63 -14.10
N ARG A 126 15.83 15.99 -15.13
CA ARG A 126 14.94 16.66 -16.09
C ARG A 126 13.65 17.09 -15.39
N GLU A 127 13.15 18.26 -15.72
CA GLU A 127 11.85 18.75 -15.23
C GLU A 127 10.69 18.04 -15.92
N LEU A 128 9.63 17.78 -15.16
CA LEU A 128 8.36 17.26 -15.66
C LEU A 128 7.65 18.36 -16.47
N VAL A 129 7.25 18.01 -17.69
CA VAL A 129 6.42 18.89 -18.54
C VAL A 129 5.13 18.18 -18.97
N ALA A 130 4.16 18.94 -19.49
CA ALA A 130 2.86 18.39 -19.90
C ALA A 130 3.02 17.31 -20.99
N GLU A 131 4.02 17.44 -21.86
CA GLU A 131 4.32 16.48 -22.92
C GLU A 131 4.70 15.09 -22.38
N ASP A 132 5.26 15.00 -21.17
CA ASP A 132 5.57 13.70 -20.54
C ASP A 132 4.30 12.98 -20.09
N VAL A 133 3.32 13.74 -19.61
CA VAL A 133 1.99 13.22 -19.22
C VAL A 133 1.26 12.75 -20.47
N LYS A 134 1.23 13.59 -21.51
CA LYS A 134 0.68 13.24 -22.82
C LYS A 134 1.32 11.97 -23.37
N PHE A 135 2.65 11.89 -23.40
CA PHE A 135 3.38 10.70 -23.86
C PHE A 135 2.93 9.43 -23.13
N THR A 136 2.70 9.51 -21.82
CA THR A 136 2.25 8.36 -21.02
C THR A 136 0.86 7.89 -21.48
N LEU A 137 -0.06 8.82 -21.76
CA LEU A 137 -1.39 8.51 -22.29
C LEU A 137 -1.31 7.93 -23.71
N GLU A 138 -0.49 8.51 -24.60
CA GLU A 138 -0.30 8.00 -25.96
C GLU A 138 0.28 6.58 -25.95
N ARG A 139 1.27 6.33 -25.09
CA ARG A 139 1.95 5.04 -24.99
C ARG A 139 1.02 3.93 -24.51
N GLN A 140 0.04 4.26 -23.68
CA GLN A 140 -1.02 3.32 -23.29
C GLN A 140 -1.77 2.81 -24.53
N LEU A 141 -1.97 3.66 -25.53
CA LEU A 141 -2.73 3.35 -26.74
C LEU A 141 -1.92 2.63 -27.83
N TRP A 142 -0.58 2.56 -27.72
CA TRP A 142 0.26 1.93 -28.74
C TRP A 142 -0.10 0.46 -28.97
N PRO A 143 -0.27 0.01 -30.24
CA PRO A 143 -0.72 -1.35 -30.54
C PRO A 143 0.22 -2.43 -29.98
N GLU A 144 1.51 -2.13 -29.93
CA GLU A 144 2.58 -3.03 -29.48
C GLU A 144 2.55 -3.29 -27.96
N VAL A 145 1.91 -2.40 -27.19
CA VAL A 145 1.86 -2.49 -25.74
C VAL A 145 0.56 -3.21 -25.35
N TYR A 146 0.68 -4.39 -24.76
CA TYR A 146 -0.48 -5.02 -24.12
C TYR A 146 -0.78 -4.26 -22.84
N SER A 147 -1.79 -3.39 -22.89
CA SER A 147 -2.12 -2.49 -21.80
C SER A 147 -3.59 -2.53 -21.45
N TRP A 148 -3.87 -2.86 -20.19
CA TRP A 148 -5.23 -2.83 -19.64
C TRP A 148 -5.84 -1.43 -19.69
N GLY A 149 -5.04 -0.37 -19.51
CA GLY A 149 -5.63 0.97 -19.48
C GLY A 149 -6.04 1.52 -20.85
N LYS A 150 -5.79 0.81 -21.95
CA LYS A 150 -6.48 1.09 -23.22
C LYS A 150 -7.99 1.10 -23.03
N SER A 151 -8.52 0.14 -22.27
CA SER A 151 -9.96 0.05 -21.97
C SER A 151 -10.50 1.26 -21.22
N TYR A 152 -9.68 1.93 -20.41
CA TYR A 152 -10.07 3.16 -19.70
C TYR A 152 -10.08 4.40 -20.60
N MET A 153 -9.42 4.32 -21.76
CA MET A 153 -9.26 5.44 -22.69
C MET A 153 -10.20 5.36 -23.89
N GLU A 154 -11.05 4.34 -23.98
CA GLU A 154 -11.96 4.13 -25.13
C GLU A 154 -12.93 5.29 -25.38
N ASN A 155 -13.24 6.06 -24.34
CA ASN A 155 -14.16 7.20 -24.41
C ASN A 155 -13.46 8.56 -24.60
N LEU A 156 -12.13 8.60 -24.68
CA LEU A 156 -11.41 9.84 -24.90
C LEU A 156 -11.46 10.22 -26.39
N GLU A 157 -12.00 11.40 -26.68
CA GLU A 157 -11.99 11.96 -28.04
C GLU A 157 -10.58 12.46 -28.43
N GLY A 158 -9.79 12.91 -27.46
CA GLY A 158 -8.42 13.39 -27.64
C GLY A 158 -7.84 14.00 -26.37
N PHE A 159 -6.56 14.36 -26.41
CA PHE A 159 -5.84 15.05 -25.34
C PHE A 159 -4.60 15.74 -25.92
N ASP A 160 -4.21 16.87 -25.33
CA ASP A 160 -3.09 17.70 -25.78
C ASP A 160 -2.14 18.14 -24.67
#